data_AF-A0AAX1QIE7-F1
#
_entry.id   AF-A0AAX1QIE7-F1
#
_cell.length_a   1.000
_cell.length_b   1.000
_cell.length_c   1.000
_cell.angle_alpha   90.00
_cell.angle_beta   90.00
_cell.angle_gamma   90.00
#
_symmetry.space_group_name_H-M   'P 1'
#
loop_
_entity.id
_entity.type
_entity.pdbx_description
1 polymer ?
#
loop_
_entity_poly.entity_id
_entity_poly.type
_entity_poly.pdbx_seq_one_letter_code
_entity_poly.pdbx_strand_id
1 'polypeptide(L)'
;MRTGLTKQEKTTDIWFDEKDPLIHIRTHNTDLKKRLAAYAGQHPDQCRQTDADLETGCMEFVIRKGRFSFRLTAPYSEERREAARRYARDNNAADRLK
;
A
#
# COMPACT_ATOMS: atom_id res chain seq x y z
N MET A 1 22.58 -17.28 -2.06
CA MET A 1 21.43 -16.41 -1.78
C MET A 1 21.88 -15.33 -0.81
N ARG A 2 22.06 -14.08 -1.25
CA ARG A 2 22.34 -12.99 -0.31
C ARG A 2 21.07 -12.75 0.51
N THR A 3 21.09 -13.18 1.77
CA THR A 3 20.27 -12.58 2.83
C THR A 3 20.64 -11.10 2.87
N GLY A 4 19.88 -10.14 2.34
CA GLY A 4 18.47 -10.09 1.94
C GLY A 4 17.97 -8.83 2.64
N LEU A 5 17.81 -7.72 1.89
CA LEU A 5 17.63 -6.36 2.43
C LEU A 5 16.83 -6.35 3.75
N THR A 6 17.37 -5.68 4.76
CA THR A 6 16.70 -5.41 6.04
C THR A 6 15.34 -4.76 5.80
N LYS A 7 14.43 -4.86 6.78
CA LYS A 7 13.10 -4.22 6.67
C LYS A 7 13.19 -2.71 6.40
N GLN A 8 14.23 -2.06 6.92
CA GLN A 8 14.47 -0.64 6.73
C GLN A 8 14.96 -0.33 5.31
N GLU A 9 15.80 -1.18 4.72
CA GLU A 9 16.26 -1.03 3.34
C GLU A 9 15.18 -1.35 2.29
N LYS A 10 14.07 -1.99 2.69
CA LYS A 10 12.88 -2.20 1.85
C LYS A 10 12.02 -0.93 1.76
N THR A 11 12.64 0.15 1.33
CA THR A 11 12.02 1.47 1.22
C THR A 11 10.95 1.49 0.13
N THR A 12 10.02 2.41 0.26
CA THR A 12 9.09 2.79 -0.81
C THR A 12 9.27 4.26 -1.08
N ASP A 13 9.75 4.57 -2.28
CA ASP A 13 9.98 5.92 -2.75
C ASP A 13 8.83 6.32 -3.67
N ILE A 14 8.24 7.49 -3.41
CA ILE A 14 7.16 8.06 -4.20
C ILE A 14 7.55 9.48 -4.54
N TRP A 15 7.71 9.80 -5.83
CA TRP A 15 8.10 11.13 -6.27
C TRP A 15 7.29 11.58 -7.48
N PHE A 16 7.02 12.87 -7.52
CA PHE A 16 6.35 13.59 -8.59
C PHE A 16 6.72 15.06 -8.50
N ASP A 17 6.79 15.75 -9.63
CA ASP A 17 6.97 17.20 -9.68
C ASP A 17 5.63 17.89 -10.01
N GLU A 18 5.58 19.20 -10.21
CA GLU A 18 4.35 19.90 -10.58
C GLU A 18 4.02 19.82 -12.08
N LYS A 19 5.03 19.59 -12.92
CA LYS A 19 4.94 19.67 -14.39
C LYS A 19 4.38 18.40 -15.01
N ASP A 20 4.87 17.24 -14.59
CA ASP A 20 4.51 15.94 -15.16
C ASP A 20 3.19 15.43 -14.54
N PRO A 21 2.23 14.92 -15.32
CA PRO A 21 0.99 14.34 -14.78
C PRO A 21 1.18 13.00 -14.03
N LEU A 22 2.39 12.43 -14.01
CA LEU A 22 2.69 11.13 -13.44
C LEU A 22 3.32 11.19 -12.04
N ILE A 23 3.15 10.09 -11.33
CA ILE A 23 3.82 9.77 -10.09
C ILE A 23 4.66 8.53 -10.34
N HIS A 24 5.91 8.59 -9.89
CA HIS A 24 6.82 7.47 -9.91
C HIS A 24 6.80 6.79 -8.54
N ILE A 25 6.69 5.47 -8.55
CA ILE A 25 6.66 4.64 -7.36
C ILE A 25 7.71 3.56 -7.51
N ARG A 26 8.67 3.53 -6.59
CA ARG A 26 9.61 2.42 -6.42
C ARG A 26 9.32 1.76 -5.07
N THR A 27 9.14 0.44 -5.05
CA THR A 27 8.75 -0.23 -3.80
C THR A 27 9.24 -1.66 -3.70
N HIS A 28 9.70 -2.02 -2.50
CA HIS A 28 9.93 -3.40 -2.08
C HIS A 28 8.71 -4.01 -1.35
N ASN A 29 7.67 -3.23 -1.04
CA ASN A 29 6.50 -3.69 -0.29
C ASN A 29 5.66 -4.67 -1.12
N THR A 30 5.58 -5.93 -0.68
CA THR A 30 4.91 -7.01 -1.42
C THR A 30 3.43 -6.73 -1.72
N ASP A 31 2.68 -6.20 -0.76
CA ASP A 31 1.24 -5.98 -0.92
C ASP A 31 0.98 -4.80 -1.87
N LEU A 32 1.78 -3.74 -1.76
CA LEU A 32 1.70 -2.60 -2.67
C LEU A 32 2.07 -3.01 -4.10
N LYS A 33 3.14 -3.81 -4.29
CA LYS A 33 3.52 -4.36 -5.60
C LYS A 33 2.37 -5.12 -6.26
N LYS A 34 1.73 -6.05 -5.53
CA LYS A 34 0.61 -6.84 -6.04
C LYS A 34 -0.58 -5.96 -6.44
N ARG A 35 -0.91 -4.96 -5.61
CA ARG A 35 -1.99 -4.02 -5.91
C ARG A 35 -1.70 -3.16 -7.13
N LEU A 36 -0.49 -2.63 -7.26
CA LEU A 36 -0.08 -1.81 -8.41
C LEU A 36 -0.04 -2.64 -9.70
N ALA A 37 0.50 -3.86 -9.65
CA ALA A 37 0.52 -4.77 -10.80
C ALA A 37 -0.90 -5.15 -11.25
N ALA A 38 -1.80 -5.49 -10.32
CA ALA A 38 -3.19 -5.77 -10.64
C ALA A 38 -3.90 -4.54 -11.24
N TYR A 39 -3.67 -3.36 -10.68
CA TYR A 39 -4.24 -2.11 -11.19
C TYR A 39 -3.71 -1.76 -12.59
N ALA A 40 -2.40 -1.92 -12.83
CA ALA A 40 -1.79 -1.71 -14.14
C ALA A 40 -2.32 -2.68 -15.20
N GLY A 41 -2.57 -3.94 -14.83
CA GLY A 41 -3.19 -4.91 -15.73
C GLY A 41 -4.63 -4.57 -16.13
N GLN A 42 -5.39 -3.93 -15.22
CA GLN A 42 -6.77 -3.50 -15.49
C GLN A 42 -6.85 -2.14 -16.20
N HIS A 43 -5.89 -1.24 -15.95
CA HIS A 43 -5.88 0.15 -16.42
C HIS A 43 -4.50 0.57 -16.95
N PRO A 44 -4.05 -0.01 -18.07
CA PRO A 44 -2.70 0.20 -18.60
C PRO A 44 -2.41 1.65 -19.05
N ASP A 45 -3.45 2.43 -19.34
CA ASP A 45 -3.37 3.86 -19.70
C ASP A 45 -3.23 4.79 -18.47
N GLN A 46 -3.52 4.27 -17.27
CA GLN A 46 -3.49 4.99 -16.01
C GLN A 46 -2.31 4.59 -15.13
N CYS A 47 -1.86 3.34 -15.20
CA CYS A 47 -0.75 2.80 -14.44
C CYS A 47 0.02 1.78 -15.27
N ARG A 48 1.35 1.84 -15.20
CA ARG A 48 2.25 0.94 -15.93
C ARG A 48 3.42 0.57 -15.03
N GLN A 49 3.78 -0.71 -15.03
CA GLN A 49 5.07 -1.14 -14.50
C GLN A 49 6.19 -0.72 -15.47
N THR A 50 7.19 -0.03 -14.97
CA THR A 50 8.33 0.46 -15.77
C THR A 50 9.55 -0.43 -15.64
N ASP A 51 9.75 -1.04 -14.46
CA ASP A 51 10.89 -1.91 -14.21
C ASP A 51 10.57 -2.96 -13.12
N ALA A 52 11.34 -4.04 -13.11
CA ALA A 52 11.39 -5.01 -12.03
C ALA A 52 12.82 -5.54 -11.85
N ASP A 53 13.41 -5.21 -10.72
CA ASP A 53 14.71 -5.73 -10.32
C ASP A 53 14.53 -7.12 -9.69
N LEU A 54 14.92 -8.15 -10.45
CA LEU A 54 14.84 -9.55 -10.03
C LEU A 54 15.86 -9.90 -8.92
N GLU A 55 16.95 -9.14 -8.78
CA GLU A 55 17.98 -9.38 -7.78
C GLU A 55 17.56 -8.83 -6.40
N THR A 56 17.00 -7.62 -6.36
CA THR A 56 16.57 -6.99 -5.11
C THR A 56 15.08 -7.17 -4.79
N GLY A 57 14.30 -7.64 -5.78
CA GLY A 57 12.84 -7.76 -5.69
C GLY A 57 12.11 -6.42 -5.64
N CYS A 58 12.76 -5.33 -6.08
CA CYS A 58 12.14 -4.03 -6.24
C CYS A 58 11.26 -4.00 -7.50
N MET A 59 10.18 -3.22 -7.49
CA MET A 59 9.41 -2.93 -8.69
C MET A 59 9.15 -1.43 -8.81
N GLU A 60 9.13 -0.97 -10.05
CA GLU A 60 8.87 0.43 -10.40
C GLU A 60 7.60 0.57 -11.23
N PHE A 61 6.84 1.61 -10.92
CA PHE A 61 5.59 1.93 -11.58
C PHE A 61 5.50 3.43 -11.86
N VAL A 62 4.82 3.76 -12.94
CA VAL A 62 4.28 5.10 -13.17
C VAL A 62 2.75 5.05 -13.08
N ILE A 63 2.16 6.01 -12.36
CA ILE A 63 0.71 6.12 -12.20
C ILE A 63 0.27 7.57 -12.39
N ARG A 64 -0.88 7.83 -13.02
CA ARG A 64 -1.42 9.19 -13.13
C ARG A 64 -1.73 9.76 -11.75
N LYS A 65 -1.38 11.03 -11.51
CA LYS A 65 -1.57 11.74 -10.22
C LYS A 65 -2.98 11.60 -9.65
N GLY A 66 -4.02 11.68 -10.49
CA GLY A 66 -5.42 11.54 -10.05
C GLY A 66 -5.83 10.14 -9.58
N ARG A 67 -4.96 9.13 -9.69
CA ARG A 67 -5.23 7.73 -9.31
C ARG A 67 -4.49 7.28 -8.06
N PHE A 68 -3.64 8.14 -7.49
CA PHE A 68 -2.91 7.85 -6.28
C PHE A 68 -3.17 8.96 -5.26
N SER A 69 -3.54 8.59 -4.03
CA SER A 69 -3.90 9.55 -3.00
C SER A 69 -3.30 9.16 -1.66
N PHE A 70 -2.76 10.14 -0.94
CA PHE A 70 -2.46 10.00 0.48
C PHE A 70 -3.74 10.22 1.29
N ARG A 71 -4.10 9.26 2.13
CA ARG A 71 -5.26 9.39 3.02
C ARG A 71 -4.79 9.81 4.41
N LEU A 72 -4.99 11.08 4.75
CA LEU A 72 -4.75 11.58 6.10
C LEU A 72 -5.98 11.26 6.96
N THR A 73 -5.88 10.24 7.80
CA THR A 73 -6.96 9.85 8.72
C THR A 73 -6.57 10.28 10.12
N ALA A 74 -7.44 11.04 10.79
CA ALA A 74 -7.23 11.38 12.19
C ALA A 74 -7.12 10.08 13.01
N PRO A 75 -6.19 9.99 13.97
CA PRO A 75 -6.15 8.86 14.88
C PRO A 75 -7.50 8.74 15.58
N TYR A 76 -7.99 7.51 15.74
CA TYR A 76 -9.26 7.30 16.45
C TYR A 76 -9.17 7.80 17.89
N SER A 77 -10.22 8.49 18.34
CA SER A 77 -10.40 8.87 19.75
C SER A 77 -10.49 7.61 20.62
N GLU A 78 -10.12 7.73 21.90
CA GLU A 78 -10.26 6.61 22.85
C GLU A 78 -11.72 6.17 22.98
N GLU A 79 -12.68 7.10 22.99
CA GLU A 79 -14.11 6.80 22.97
C GLU A 79 -14.50 5.89 21.80
N ARG A 80 -14.00 6.19 20.59
CA ARG A 80 -14.26 5.38 19.40
C ARG A 80 -13.55 4.02 19.48
N ARG A 81 -12.34 3.98 20.03
CA ARG A 81 -11.61 2.73 20.27
C ARG A 81 -12.34 1.85 21.28
N GLU A 82 -12.87 2.42 22.36
CA GLU A 82 -13.66 1.72 23.37
C GLU A 82 -14.99 1.22 22.82
N ALA A 83 -15.72 2.03 22.06
CA ALA A 83 -16.95 1.61 21.40
C ALA A 83 -16.69 0.42 20.46
N ALA A 84 -15.61 0.47 19.67
CA ALA A 84 -15.21 -0.66 18.83
C ALA A 84 -14.81 -1.90 19.63
N ARG A 85 -14.09 -1.73 20.76
CA ARG A 85 -13.75 -2.85 21.68
C ARG A 85 -15.00 -3.47 22.30
N ARG A 86 -15.96 -2.66 22.76
CA ARG A 86 -17.24 -3.12 23.31
C ARG A 86 -18.01 -3.91 22.26
N TYR A 87 -18.20 -3.32 21.08
CA TYR A 87 -18.86 -4.00 19.96
C TYR A 87 -18.20 -5.33 19.60
N ALA A 88 -16.86 -5.39 19.57
CA ALA A 88 -16.13 -6.63 19.29
C ALA A 88 -16.32 -7.70 20.39
N ARG A 89 -16.41 -7.30 21.68
CA ARG A 89 -16.72 -8.21 22.78
C ARG A 89 -18.15 -8.74 22.67
N ASP A 90 -19.12 -7.85 22.47
CA ASP A 90 -20.54 -8.19 22.42
C ASP A 90 -20.90 -9.06 21.21
N ASN A 91 -20.15 -8.94 20.11
CA ASN A 91 -20.35 -9.70 18.87
C ASN A 91 -19.33 -10.84 18.69
N ASN A 92 -18.53 -11.15 19.71
CA ASN A 92 -17.56 -12.23 19.61
C ASN A 92 -18.31 -13.57 19.54
N ALA A 93 -18.16 -14.29 18.42
CA ALA A 93 -18.90 -15.52 18.13
C ALA A 93 -18.64 -16.64 19.15
N ALA A 94 -17.52 -16.58 19.89
CA ALA A 94 -17.16 -17.53 20.93
C ALA A 94 -18.09 -17.48 22.17
N ASP A 95 -18.68 -16.31 22.49
CA ASP A 95 -19.59 -16.16 23.62
C ASP A 95 -21.07 -16.38 23.26
N ARG A 96 -21.41 -16.40 21.96
CA ARG A 96 -22.77 -16.66 21.46
C ARG A 96 -23.11 -18.16 21.29
N LEU A 97 -22.16 -19.05 21.58
CA LEU A 97 -22.29 -20.51 21.44
C LEU A 97 -22.34 -21.25 22.81
N LYS A 98 -22.48 -20.51 23.91
CA LYS A 98 -22.85 -21.05 25.23
C LYS A 98 -24.31 -20.74 25.54
#